data_AF-A0A952X531-F1
#
_entry.id   AF-A0A952X531-F1
#
_cell.length_a   1.000
_cell.length_b   1.000
_cell.length_c   1.000
_cell.angle_alpha   90.00
_cell.angle_beta   90.00
_cell.angle_gamma   90.00
#
_symmetry.space_group_name_H-M   'P 1'
#
loop_
_entity.id
_entity.type
_entity.pdbx_description
1 polymer ?
#
loop_
_entity_poly.entity_id
_entity_poly.type
_entity_poly.pdbx_seq_one_letter_code
_entity_poly.pdbx_strand_id
1 'polypeptide(L)' 'MSDAPKKMVIGSMAVAAVVGLLAILDLIIGFPFSGSEHVRMMDILFIICAAIVGYLAYDAYKDLR' A
#
# COMPACT_ATOMS: atom_id res chain seq x y z
N MET A 1 24.12 8.97 -10.15
CA MET A 1 22.70 9.30 -9.91
C MET A 1 22.54 9.43 -8.41
N SER A 2 21.92 10.50 -7.89
CA SER A 2 21.70 10.62 -6.45
C SER A 2 20.92 9.41 -5.95
N ASP A 3 21.25 8.86 -4.79
CA ASP A 3 20.52 7.70 -4.21
C ASP A 3 19.09 8.07 -3.76
N ALA A 4 18.76 9.36 -3.78
CA ALA A 4 17.50 9.91 -3.29
C ALA A 4 16.26 9.33 -3.99
N PRO A 5 16.17 9.23 -5.34
CA PRO A 5 15.00 8.67 -6.02
C PRO A 5 14.80 7.19 -5.67
N LYS A 6 15.88 6.43 -5.58
CA LYS A 6 15.85 5.01 -5.24
C LYS A 6 15.35 4.79 -3.81
N LYS A 7 15.82 5.59 -2.85
CA LYS A 7 15.34 5.56 -1.46
C LYS A 7 13.86 5.95 -1.35
N MET A 8 13.41 6.93 -2.12
CA MET A 8 12.01 7.34 -2.15
C MET A 8 11.09 6.23 -2.69
N VAL A 9 11.49 5.56 -3.77
CA VAL A 9 10.72 4.44 -4.36
C VAL A 9 10.65 3.23 -3.44
N ILE A 10 11.76 2.89 -2.77
CA ILE A 10 11.76 1.81 -1.78
C ILE A 10 10.88 2.17 -0.58
N GLY A 11 10.93 3.43 -0.12
CA GLY A 11 10.08 3.94 0.94
C GLY A 11 8.59 3.86 0.61
N SER A 12 8.19 4.29 -0.59
CA SER A 12 6.79 4.22 -1.02
C SER A 12 6.30 2.78 -1.19
N MET A 13 7.16 1.88 -1.70
CA MET A 13 6.86 0.45 -1.80
C MET A 13 6.65 -0.20 -0.42
N ALA A 14 7.48 0.14 0.56
CA ALA A 14 7.36 -0.38 1.93
C ALA A 14 6.05 0.09 2.60
N VAL A 15 5.70 1.38 2.46
CA VAL A 15 4.45 1.91 3.02
C VAL A 15 3.23 1.29 2.33
N ALA A 16 3.24 1.15 1.00
CA ALA A 16 2.16 0.51 0.27
C ALA A 16 1.93 -0.95 0.72
N ALA A 17 3.01 -1.70 0.94
CA ALA A 17 2.93 -3.07 1.46
C ALA A 17 2.31 -3.13 2.87
N VAL A 18 2.73 -2.24 3.78
CA VAL A 18 2.18 -2.17 5.14
C VAL A 18 0.68 -1.82 5.11
N VAL A 19 0.30 -0.82 4.33
CA VAL A 19 -1.11 -0.41 4.21
C VAL A 19 -1.97 -1.53 3.61
N GLY A 20 -1.51 -2.19 2.56
CA GLY A 20 -2.22 -3.33 1.95
C GLY A 20 -2.37 -4.49 2.94
N LEU A 21 -1.33 -4.82 3.70
CA LEU A 21 -1.40 -5.88 4.71
C LEU A 21 -2.37 -5.54 5.84
N LEU A 22 -2.36 -4.30 6.33
CA LEU A 22 -3.29 -3.85 7.36
C LEU A 22 -4.75 -3.86 6.88
N ALA A 23 -5.00 -3.47 5.63
CA ALA A 23 -6.33 -3.51 5.04
C ALA A 23 -6.84 -4.94 4.83
N ILE A 24 -5.96 -5.87 4.42
CA ILE A 24 -6.30 -7.30 4.33
C ILE A 24 -6.57 -7.87 5.74
N LEU A 25 -5.73 -7.52 6.72
CA LEU A 25 -5.90 -7.97 8.10
C LEU A 25 -7.24 -7.47 8.68
N ASP A 26 -7.60 -6.21 8.42
CA ASP A 26 -8.87 -5.63 8.87
C ASP A 26 -10.08 -6.35 8.25
N LEU A 27 -9.99 -6.73 6.97
CA LEU A 27 -11.05 -7.47 6.29
C LEU A 27 -11.28 -8.88 6.88
N ILE A 28 -10.25 -9.48 7.48
CA ILE A 28 -10.31 -10.82 8.11
C ILE A 28 -10.70 -10.73 9.59
N ILE A 29 -10.10 -9.80 10.34
CA ILE A 29 -10.19 -9.75 11.81
C ILE A 29 -11.20 -8.70 12.29
N GLY A 30 -11.50 -7.69 11.49
CA GLY A 30 -12.35 -6.56 11.88
C GLY A 30 -11.67 -5.64 12.92
N PHE A 31 -10.36 -5.53 12.88
CA PHE A 31 -9.57 -4.63 13.73
C PHE A 31 -8.28 -4.29 12.98
N PRO A 32 -7.82 -3.02 12.89
CA PRO A 32 -8.11 -1.82 13.70
C PRO A 32 -9.12 -0.78 13.13
N PHE A 33 -9.73 -1.01 11.96
CA PHE A 33 -10.58 -0.03 11.27
C PHE A 33 -12.10 -0.33 11.37
N SER A 34 -12.50 -1.48 11.91
CA SER A 34 -13.92 -1.88 12.03
C SER A 34 -14.66 -1.11 13.13
N GLY A 35 -15.40 -0.06 12.72
CA GLY A 35 -16.26 0.72 13.62
C GLY A 35 -17.58 1.19 13.03
N SER A 36 -17.89 0.94 11.75
CA SER A 36 -19.15 1.40 11.13
C SER A 36 -19.57 0.59 9.88
N GLU A 37 -20.87 0.63 9.55
CA GLU A 37 -21.54 -0.11 8.46
C GLU A 37 -20.93 0.11 7.05
N HIS A 38 -20.10 1.14 6.85
CA HIS A 38 -19.48 1.48 5.56
C HIS A 38 -17.97 1.16 5.47
N VAL A 39 -17.36 0.59 6.51
CA VAL A 39 -15.90 0.35 6.58
C VAL A 39 -15.40 -0.68 5.57
N ARG A 40 -16.22 -1.69 5.22
CA ARG A 40 -15.82 -2.71 4.22
C ARG A 40 -15.47 -2.13 2.85
N MET A 41 -16.08 -0.99 2.48
CA MET A 41 -15.73 -0.29 1.23
C MET A 41 -14.35 0.37 1.33
N MET A 42 -14.00 0.89 2.50
CA MET A 42 -12.71 1.52 2.77
C MET A 42 -11.57 0.51 2.67
N ASP A 43 -11.73 -0.69 3.23
CA ASP A 43 -10.69 -1.74 3.16
C ASP A 43 -10.41 -2.17 1.72
N ILE A 44 -11.47 -2.37 0.94
CA ILE A 44 -11.35 -2.70 -0.49
C ILE A 44 -10.63 -1.58 -1.25
N LEU A 45 -10.99 -0.32 -1.00
CA LEU A 45 -10.32 0.82 -1.64
C LEU A 45 -8.86 0.93 -1.21
N PHE A 46 -8.53 0.67 0.07
CA PHE A 46 -7.14 0.65 0.53
C PHE A 46 -6.32 -0.44 -0.15
N ILE A 47 -6.89 -1.64 -0.32
CA ILE A 47 -6.24 -2.74 -1.04
C ILE A 47 -5.98 -2.35 -2.50
N ILE A 48 -6.96 -1.77 -3.18
CA ILE A 48 -6.81 -1.32 -4.58
C ILE A 48 -5.74 -0.23 -4.68
N CYS A 49 -5.80 0.79 -3.83
CA CYS A 49 -4.81 1.86 -3.81
C CYS A 49 -3.40 1.35 -3.51
N ALA A 50 -3.25 0.45 -2.52
CA ALA A 50 -1.98 -0.18 -2.18
C ALA A 50 -1.42 -0.99 -3.36
N ALA A 51 -2.27 -1.71 -4.10
CA ALA A 51 -1.87 -2.46 -5.28
C ALA A 51 -1.39 -1.52 -6.41
N ILE A 52 -2.10 -0.43 -6.68
CA ILE A 52 -1.72 0.56 -7.69
C ILE A 52 -0.39 1.22 -7.34
N VAL A 53 -0.24 1.70 -6.09
CA VAL A 53 1.00 2.35 -5.64
C VAL A 53 2.17 1.35 -5.64
N GLY A 54 1.95 0.11 -5.20
CA GLY A 54 2.95 -0.95 -5.25
C GLY A 54 3.41 -1.25 -6.68
N TYR A 55 2.47 -1.33 -7.62
CA TYR A 55 2.77 -1.52 -9.04
C TYR A 55 3.57 -0.34 -9.63
N LEU A 56 3.15 0.90 -9.37
CA LEU A 56 3.86 2.09 -9.83
C LEU A 56 5.26 2.21 -9.23
N ALA A 57 5.41 1.89 -7.93
CA ALA A 57 6.70 1.87 -7.27
C ALA A 57 7.61 0.77 -7.85
N TYR A 58 7.05 -0.39 -8.19
CA TYR A 58 7.80 -1.47 -8.83
C TYR A 58 8.28 -1.07 -10.23
N ASP A 59 7.43 -0.44 -11.03
CA ASP A 59 7.79 0.01 -12.38
C ASP A 59 8.88 1.10 -12.32
N ALA A 60 8.72 2.09 -11.43
CA ALA A 60 9.73 3.11 -11.17
C ALA A 60 11.06 2.53 -10.64
N TYR A 61 11.00 1.46 -9.82
CA TYR A 61 12.21 0.79 -9.32
C TYR A 61 12.96 0.08 -10.45
N LYS A 62 12.24 -0.53 -11.39
CA LYS A 62 12.82 -1.19 -12.57
C LYS A 62 13.51 -0.20 -13.49
N ASP A 63 12.97 1.01 -13.64
CA ASP A 63 13.59 2.08 -14.44
C ASP A 63 14.83 2.69 -13.77
N LEU A 64 14.90 2.63 -12.43
CA LEU A 64 16.06 3.11 -11.64
C LEU A 64 17.16 2.06 -11.43
N ARG A 65 16.91 0.80 -11.79
CA ARG A 65 17.85 -0.32 -11.64
C ARG A 65 18.64 -0.55 -12.92
#